data_AF-A0A7S3M1K0-F1
#
_entry.id   AF-A0A7S3M1K0-F1
#
_cell.length_a   1.000
_cell.length_b   1.000
_cell.length_c   1.000
_cell.angle_alpha   90.00
_cell.angle_beta   90.00
_cell.angle_gamma   90.00
#
_symmetry.space_group_name_H-M   'P 1'
#
loop_
_entity.id
_entity.type
_entity.pdbx_description
1 polymer ?
#
loop_
_entity_poly.entity_id
_entity_poly.type
_entity_poly.pdbx_seq_one_letter_code
_entity_poly.pdbx_strand_id
1 'polypeptide(L)'
;GIDIEAGGRVKSKARVSKSENPYTRLLCKLYKFLARRTDSKFNKVILKRLNMTRKSKPPLSLQKLAKLMAGKDGKIAVVVGPVTDDKRLFEVPKLSVCAMRFTETARASILKAGGECLTFDKLAMR
;
A
#
# COMPACT_ATOMS: atom_id res chain seq x y z
N GLY A 1 25.73 -15.05 38.79
CA GLY A 1 24.76 -14.92 37.69
C GLY A 1 25.39 -14.04 36.61
N ILE A 2 25.05 -14.25 35.35
CA ILE A 2 25.52 -13.37 34.26
C ILE A 2 24.73 -12.07 34.37
N ASP A 3 25.43 -10.95 34.54
CA ASP A 3 24.83 -9.62 34.56
C ASP A 3 24.52 -9.19 33.12
N ILE A 4 23.23 -9.12 32.79
CA ILE A 4 22.73 -8.79 31.45
C ILE A 4 21.72 -7.66 31.59
N GLU A 5 21.98 -6.55 30.91
CA GLU A 5 21.05 -5.42 30.84
C GLU A 5 19.66 -5.89 30.38
N ALA A 6 18.64 -5.62 31.20
CA ALA A 6 17.23 -5.93 30.93
C ALA A 6 16.91 -7.39 30.54
N GLY A 7 17.71 -8.37 30.97
CA GLY A 7 17.48 -9.78 30.68
C GLY A 7 17.86 -10.20 29.24
N GLY A 8 18.67 -9.39 28.55
CA GLY A 8 19.18 -9.67 27.22
C GLY A 8 18.27 -9.16 26.09
N ARG A 9 18.49 -9.68 24.86
CA ARG A 9 17.93 -9.10 23.64
C ARG A 9 16.46 -9.51 23.40
N VAL A 10 15.51 -8.66 23.81
CA VAL A 10 14.08 -8.86 23.55
C VAL A 10 13.74 -8.49 22.10
N LYS A 11 13.39 -9.48 21.26
CA LYS A 11 12.94 -9.23 19.88
C LYS A 11 11.48 -8.77 19.86
N SER A 12 11.21 -7.58 19.31
CA SER A 12 9.84 -7.16 19.02
C SER A 12 9.17 -8.11 18.03
N LYS A 13 8.00 -8.66 18.37
CA LYS A 13 7.26 -9.55 17.47
C LYS A 13 6.77 -8.78 16.25
N ALA A 14 7.12 -9.25 15.06
CA ALA A 14 6.57 -8.71 13.82
C ALA A 14 5.05 -9.00 13.77
N ARG A 15 4.26 -7.96 13.46
CA ARG A 15 2.81 -8.11 13.32
C ARG A 15 2.48 -8.97 12.11
N VAL A 16 1.56 -9.91 12.27
CA VAL A 16 1.01 -10.75 11.21
C VAL A 16 -0.47 -10.44 11.05
N SER A 17 -0.96 -10.38 9.81
CA SER A 17 -2.38 -10.19 9.52
C SER A 17 -3.20 -11.35 10.09
N LYS A 18 -4.26 -11.03 10.83
CA LYS A 18 -5.26 -11.99 11.33
C LYS A 18 -6.43 -12.19 10.35
N SER A 19 -6.36 -11.60 9.16
CA SER A 19 -7.45 -11.68 8.19
C SER A 19 -7.55 -13.07 7.56
N GLU A 20 -8.76 -13.61 7.51
CA GLU A 20 -9.07 -14.89 6.86
C GLU A 20 -9.25 -14.76 5.33
N ASN A 21 -9.34 -13.52 4.81
CA ASN A 21 -9.55 -13.26 3.39
C ASN A 21 -8.39 -13.86 2.55
N PRO A 22 -8.68 -14.77 1.59
CA PRO A 22 -7.66 -15.48 0.83
C PRO A 22 -6.78 -14.55 -0.01
N TYR A 23 -7.34 -13.51 -0.62
CA TYR A 23 -6.61 -12.54 -1.43
C TYR A 23 -5.58 -11.76 -0.61
N THR A 24 -5.95 -11.35 0.61
CA THR A 24 -5.03 -10.65 1.51
C THR A 24 -3.90 -11.59 1.96
N ARG A 25 -4.21 -12.86 2.26
CA ARG A 25 -3.21 -13.86 2.63
C ARG A 25 -2.24 -14.15 1.48
N LEU A 26 -2.73 -14.25 0.25
CA LEU A 26 -1.90 -14.44 -0.93
C LEU A 26 -0.97 -13.25 -1.18
N LEU A 27 -1.47 -12.01 -1.10
CA LEU A 27 -0.63 -10.81 -1.21
C LEU A 27 0.44 -10.76 -0.11
N CYS A 28 0.09 -11.08 1.13
CA CYS A 28 1.09 -11.18 2.21
C CYS A 28 2.15 -12.24 1.91
N LYS A 29 1.79 -13.41 1.36
CA LYS A 29 2.74 -14.46 0.97
C LYS A 29 3.67 -13.97 -0.16
N LEU A 30 3.11 -13.32 -1.19
CA LEU A 30 3.87 -12.76 -2.31
C LEU A 30 4.90 -11.74 -1.81
N TYR A 31 4.47 -10.71 -1.08
CA TYR A 31 5.38 -9.69 -0.57
C TYR A 31 6.33 -10.21 0.53
N LYS A 32 5.99 -11.31 1.22
CA LYS A 32 6.92 -12.02 2.12
C LYS A 32 8.03 -12.70 1.34
N PHE A 33 7.70 -13.34 0.22
CA PHE A 33 8.69 -13.93 -0.68
C PHE A 33 9.59 -12.84 -1.27
N LEU A 34 9.01 -11.78 -1.84
CA LEU A 34 9.75 -10.67 -2.42
C LEU A 34 10.65 -9.99 -1.39
N ALA A 35 10.14 -9.66 -0.20
CA ALA A 35 10.94 -9.00 0.84
C ALA A 35 12.10 -9.85 1.39
N ARG A 36 12.04 -11.17 1.23
CA ARG A 36 13.11 -12.10 1.61
C ARG A 36 14.13 -12.32 0.49
N ARG A 37 13.67 -12.32 -0.77
CA ARG A 37 14.50 -12.64 -1.94
C ARG A 37 15.08 -11.41 -2.64
N THR A 38 14.56 -10.23 -2.35
CA THR A 38 15.06 -8.95 -2.88
C THR A 38 15.52 -8.06 -1.74
N ASP A 39 16.56 -7.27 -1.99
CA ASP A 39 17.11 -6.33 -0.99
C ASP A 39 16.36 -5.00 -0.92
N SER A 40 15.31 -4.83 -1.73
CA SER A 40 14.52 -3.61 -1.76
C SER A 40 13.79 -3.35 -0.44
N LYS A 41 14.08 -2.19 0.17
CA LYS A 41 13.38 -1.70 1.37
C LYS A 41 11.89 -1.50 1.12
N PHE A 42 11.48 -1.23 -0.13
CA PHE A 42 10.08 -1.07 -0.52
C PHE A 42 9.25 -2.32 -0.17
N ASN A 43 9.71 -3.51 -0.57
CA ASN A 43 9.01 -4.77 -0.33
C ASN A 43 8.82 -5.06 1.16
N LYS A 44 9.85 -4.74 1.98
CA LYS A 44 9.79 -4.86 3.45
C LYS A 44 8.73 -3.92 4.05
N VAL A 45 8.61 -2.69 3.53
CA VAL A 45 7.60 -1.71 3.95
C VAL A 45 6.19 -2.14 3.53
N ILE A 46 5.99 -2.61 2.30
CA ILE A 46 4.68 -3.08 1.84
C ILE A 46 4.21 -4.29 2.65
N LEU A 47 5.09 -5.29 2.88
CA LEU A 47 4.77 -6.43 3.73
C LEU A 47 4.36 -6.01 5.15
N LYS A 48 5.10 -5.06 5.75
CA LYS A 48 4.77 -4.52 7.08
C LYS A 48 3.39 -3.86 7.07
N ARG A 49 3.08 -3.04 6.06
CA ARG A 49 1.79 -2.33 5.93
C ARG A 49 0.62 -3.27 5.65
N LEU A 50 0.80 -4.31 4.82
CA LEU A 50 -0.25 -5.31 4.56
C LEU A 50 -0.68 -6.02 5.85
N ASN A 51 0.27 -6.31 6.75
CA ASN A 51 0.02 -6.91 8.05
C ASN A 51 -0.58 -5.95 9.11
N MET A 52 -0.73 -4.66 8.81
CA MET A 52 -1.37 -3.71 9.72
C MET A 52 -2.90 -3.91 9.77
N THR A 53 -3.50 -3.47 10.87
CA THR A 53 -4.95 -3.48 11.06
C THR A 53 -5.64 -2.47 10.15
N ARG A 54 -6.96 -2.60 9.95
CA ARG A 54 -7.75 -1.68 9.13
C ARG A 54 -7.66 -0.23 9.61
N LYS A 55 -7.69 0.01 10.94
CA LYS A 55 -7.55 1.36 11.52
C LYS A 55 -6.23 2.05 11.14
N SER A 56 -5.16 1.28 10.95
CA SER A 56 -3.85 1.78 10.52
C SER A 56 -3.70 1.89 9.00
N LYS A 57 -4.75 1.58 8.23
CA LYS A 57 -4.83 1.70 6.77
C LYS A 57 -6.00 2.62 6.40
N PRO A 58 -5.94 3.91 6.77
CA PRO A 58 -7.03 4.84 6.52
C PRO A 58 -7.25 5.06 5.01
N PRO A 59 -8.48 5.40 4.59
CA PRO A 59 -8.74 5.80 3.22
C PRO A 59 -7.94 7.04 2.83
N LEU A 60 -7.48 7.09 1.58
CA LEU A 60 -6.79 8.25 1.03
C LEU A 60 -7.63 8.87 -0.10
N SER A 61 -7.87 10.18 -0.03
CA SER A 61 -8.64 10.90 -1.05
C SER A 61 -7.81 11.19 -2.30
N LEU A 62 -8.46 11.26 -3.46
CA LEU A 62 -7.83 11.64 -4.73
C LEU A 62 -7.19 13.03 -4.67
N GLN A 63 -7.82 14.01 -4.02
CA GLN A 63 -7.24 15.35 -3.88
C GLN A 63 -5.89 15.32 -3.16
N LYS A 64 -5.78 14.52 -2.09
CA LYS A 64 -4.52 14.38 -1.35
C LYS A 64 -3.48 13.62 -2.18
N LEU A 65 -3.92 12.62 -2.94
CA LEU A 65 -3.05 11.86 -3.83
C LEU A 65 -2.48 12.74 -4.95
N ALA A 66 -3.31 13.56 -5.59
CA ALA A 66 -2.90 14.51 -6.63
C ALA A 66 -1.86 15.49 -6.10
N LYS A 67 -2.07 16.07 -4.91
CA LYS A 67 -1.09 16.95 -4.25
C LYS A 67 0.25 16.27 -3.98
N LEU A 68 0.24 15.01 -3.55
CA LEU A 68 1.47 14.26 -3.26
C LEU A 68 2.25 13.84 -4.52
N MET A 69 1.54 13.76 -5.65
CA MET A 69 2.09 13.39 -6.96
C MET A 69 2.45 14.59 -7.84
N ALA A 70 2.14 15.81 -7.41
CA ALA A 70 2.59 17.02 -8.08
C ALA A 70 4.13 17.02 -8.23
N GLY A 71 4.61 17.21 -9.46
CA GLY A 71 6.05 17.17 -9.81
C GLY A 71 6.67 15.77 -9.80
N LYS A 72 5.87 14.70 -9.78
CA LYS A 72 6.33 13.29 -9.81
C LYS A 72 5.75 12.54 -11.00
N ASP A 73 5.80 13.16 -12.16
CA ASP A 73 5.25 12.61 -13.38
C ASP A 73 5.95 11.29 -13.75
N GLY A 74 5.19 10.35 -14.32
CA GLY A 74 5.67 9.02 -14.68
C GLY A 74 5.86 8.03 -13.52
N LYS A 75 5.72 8.46 -12.26
CA LYS A 75 5.84 7.55 -11.10
C LYS A 75 4.48 6.95 -10.72
N ILE A 76 4.51 5.72 -10.23
CA ILE A 76 3.31 5.02 -9.74
C ILE A 76 3.09 5.36 -8.25
N ALA A 77 1.92 5.86 -7.91
CA ALA A 77 1.52 6.13 -6.53
C ALA A 77 1.03 4.84 -5.85
N VAL A 78 1.67 4.42 -4.75
CA VAL A 78 1.33 3.16 -4.06
C VAL A 78 0.67 3.43 -2.71
N VAL A 79 -0.56 2.94 -2.53
CA VAL A 79 -1.38 3.14 -1.33
C VAL A 79 -1.78 1.79 -0.74
N VAL A 80 -1.28 1.47 0.45
CA VAL A 80 -1.67 0.24 1.18
C VAL A 80 -2.95 0.50 1.98
N GLY A 81 -4.05 0.73 1.26
CA GLY A 81 -5.35 1.09 1.83
C GLY A 81 -6.39 1.34 0.74
N PRO A 82 -7.60 1.77 1.13
CA PRO A 82 -8.64 2.19 0.19
C PRO A 82 -8.34 3.60 -0.38
N VAL A 83 -8.59 3.79 -1.67
CA VAL A 83 -8.57 5.11 -2.31
C VAL A 83 -10.01 5.55 -2.57
N THR A 84 -10.34 6.76 -2.12
CA THR A 84 -11.68 7.33 -2.21
C THR A 84 -11.69 8.56 -3.11
N ASP A 85 -12.82 8.77 -3.77
CA ASP A 85 -13.04 9.93 -4.62
C ASP A 85 -13.17 11.22 -3.80
N ASP A 86 -12.93 12.36 -4.43
CA ASP A 86 -13.14 13.67 -3.82
C ASP A 86 -13.85 14.62 -4.80
N LYS A 87 -15.15 14.83 -4.60
CA LYS A 87 -15.99 15.65 -5.47
C LYS A 87 -15.57 17.12 -5.56
N ARG A 88 -14.74 17.59 -4.63
CA ARG A 88 -14.21 18.96 -4.63
C ARG A 88 -13.07 19.13 -5.64
N LEU A 89 -12.52 18.03 -6.15
CA LEU A 89 -11.51 18.05 -7.19
C LEU A 89 -12.23 18.03 -8.55
N PHE A 90 -12.26 19.19 -9.22
CA PHE A 90 -12.93 19.34 -10.52
C PHE A 90 -12.23 18.56 -11.64
N GLU A 91 -10.91 18.60 -11.66
CA GLU A 91 -10.08 17.90 -12.64
C GLU A 91 -9.12 16.95 -11.94
N VAL A 92 -9.20 15.67 -12.29
CA VAL A 92 -8.28 14.65 -11.80
C VAL A 92 -7.08 14.60 -12.75
N PRO A 93 -5.84 14.80 -12.27
CA PRO A 93 -4.67 14.66 -13.13
C PRO A 93 -4.49 13.20 -13.57
N LYS A 94 -3.76 12.97 -14.66
CA LYS A 94 -3.41 11.62 -15.12
C LYS A 94 -2.51 10.94 -14.09
N LEU A 95 -3.06 9.96 -13.37
CA LEU A 95 -2.37 9.27 -12.27
C LEU A 95 -2.32 7.75 -12.53
N SER A 96 -1.15 7.15 -12.32
CA SER A 96 -1.00 5.70 -12.18
C SER A 96 -0.98 5.35 -10.70
N VAL A 97 -2.01 4.66 -10.21
CA VAL A 97 -2.23 4.40 -8.79
C VAL A 97 -2.36 2.92 -8.53
N CYS A 98 -1.57 2.38 -7.59
CA CYS A 98 -1.73 1.04 -7.05
C CYS A 98 -2.37 1.11 -5.65
N ALA A 99 -3.47 0.39 -5.43
CA ALA A 99 -4.11 0.35 -4.12
C ALA A 99 -4.72 -1.03 -3.78
N MET A 100 -5.07 -1.23 -2.49
CA MET A 100 -5.78 -2.45 -2.08
C MET A 100 -7.24 -2.44 -2.53
N ARG A 101 -7.87 -1.26 -2.55
CA ARG A 101 -9.26 -1.06 -2.96
C ARG A 101 -9.41 0.34 -3.53
N PHE A 102 -10.23 0.47 -4.55
CA PHE A 102 -10.73 1.76 -5.05
C PHE A 102 -12.24 1.82 -4.81
N THR A 103 -12.77 2.99 -4.48
CA THR A 103 -14.21 3.20 -4.66
C THR A 103 -14.52 3.24 -6.17
N GLU A 104 -15.74 2.86 -6.54
CA GLU A 104 -16.15 2.82 -7.95
C GLU A 104 -16.03 4.19 -8.60
N THR A 105 -16.46 5.23 -7.89
CA THR A 105 -16.32 6.62 -8.31
C THR A 105 -14.86 7.02 -8.50
N ALA A 106 -13.95 6.66 -7.59
CA ALA A 106 -12.54 6.99 -7.70
C ALA A 106 -11.90 6.30 -8.91
N ARG A 107 -12.25 5.03 -9.13
CA ARG A 107 -11.78 4.27 -10.30
C ARG A 107 -12.27 4.91 -11.59
N ALA A 108 -13.55 5.29 -11.67
CA ALA A 108 -14.12 5.97 -12.83
C ALA A 108 -13.44 7.32 -13.09
N SER A 109 -13.22 8.14 -12.06
CA SER A 109 -12.54 9.43 -12.18
C SER A 109 -11.10 9.29 -12.68
N ILE A 110 -10.33 8.33 -12.14
CA ILE A 110 -8.94 8.08 -12.60
C ILE A 110 -8.92 7.60 -14.05
N LEU A 111 -9.80 6.67 -14.43
CA LEU A 111 -9.85 6.14 -15.79
C LEU A 111 -10.31 7.20 -16.79
N LYS A 112 -11.28 8.06 -16.43
CA LYS A 112 -11.74 9.19 -17.25
C LYS A 112 -10.62 10.19 -17.52
N ALA A 113 -9.72 10.40 -16.56
CA ALA A 113 -8.52 11.22 -16.72
C ALA A 113 -7.40 10.54 -17.55
N GLY A 114 -7.64 9.35 -18.09
CA GLY A 114 -6.64 8.56 -18.81
C GLY A 114 -5.55 7.97 -17.91
N GLY A 115 -5.80 7.89 -16.60
CA GLY A 115 -4.92 7.27 -15.62
C GLY A 115 -5.09 5.76 -15.54
N GLU A 116 -4.35 5.13 -14.63
CA GLU A 116 -4.33 3.68 -14.47
C GLU A 116 -4.58 3.27 -13.02
N CYS A 117 -5.47 2.29 -12.82
CA CYS A 117 -5.73 1.66 -11.51
C CYS A 117 -5.10 0.27 -11.46
N LEU A 118 -4.08 0.10 -10.62
CA LEU A 118 -3.30 -1.11 -10.44
C LEU A 118 -3.64 -1.84 -9.14
N THR A 119 -3.49 -3.16 -9.17
CA THR A 119 -3.49 -4.02 -8.00
C THR A 119 -2.06 -4.38 -7.59
N PHE A 120 -1.86 -4.82 -6.35
CA PHE A 120 -0.52 -5.10 -5.81
C PHE A 120 0.19 -6.28 -6.48
N ASP A 121 -0.57 -7.23 -7.03
CA ASP A 121 -0.09 -8.32 -7.87
C ASP A 121 0.39 -7.82 -9.23
N LYS A 122 -0.39 -6.98 -9.92
CA LYS A 122 0.03 -6.32 -11.17
C LYS A 122 1.25 -5.44 -10.98
N LEU A 123 1.31 -4.71 -9.87
CA LEU A 123 2.48 -3.90 -9.52
C LEU A 123 3.74 -4.76 -9.35
N ALA A 124 3.62 -5.98 -8.81
CA ALA A 124 4.76 -6.87 -8.61
C ALA A 124 5.30 -7.49 -9.91
N MET A 125 4.52 -7.43 -11.00
CA MET A 125 4.94 -7.88 -12.33
C MET A 125 5.57 -6.76 -13.17
N ARG A 126 5.47 -5.50 -12.72
CA ARG A 126 6.18 -4.36 -13.32
C ARG A 126 7.55 -4.20 -12.69
#